data_AF-A0AAU9IKY6-F1
#
_entry.id   AF-A0AAU9IKY6-F1
#
_cell.length_a   1.000
_cell.length_b   1.000
_cell.length_c   1.000
_cell.angle_alpha   90.00
_cell.angle_beta   90.00
_cell.angle_gamma   90.00
#
_symmetry.space_group_name_H-M   'P 1'
#
loop_
_entity.id
_entity.type
_entity.pdbx_description
1 polymer ?
#
loop_
_entity_poly.entity_id
_entity_poly.type
_entity_poly.pdbx_seq_one_letter_code
_entity_poly.pdbx_strand_id
1 'polypeptide(L)'
;MGCCLNSGIDRPRKPTQPQLTTKTSTSLLSIRSSTGQFFQKANFIKFFYGSLLEKYTIVKEIGHGKFGNVYLAWQKSTQLDRAIKSVSKSKVIPQTAHEIEILRQLDHPNIVKVIEVIEQPSILHIVMELCTGGELFDRIVKSKKLTEGVAAKYMEDLIQALSYCHSNGVAHRDLKPENIMFPNEESSDLKICDFGCAILMDSNKIIDKPVGTPYYVAPEVLSGEYNEKCDIWSCGVILYVMLSGRPPFHSKSKRDLLKLVQSGPLEFPERHWNCISRDAIDLIKHMIDRDVNRRYGTKEVLEHPWMSLAKEQLDIPLANQALNNLAGFQSQYRLQKATLFYISSQLVTYKETQSLAKSFKQLDVNNDGRLSKDEVINGFSQIEIKIPIQIDELMERCDIDGNGFIDYNEFITVTLNWEQSLSKQRLLAAFESYDKDHSGKITVNELKWLLDDGDEDTDYIWKEILEEVDLNGDGEIDFLEFEKMMTAMLKEKHFSNN
;
A
#
# COMPACT_ATOMS: atom_id res chain seq x y z
N MET A 1 53.65 -25.15 -46.53
CA MET A 1 55.08 -24.84 -46.32
C MET A 1 55.17 -23.35 -46.10
N GLY A 2 55.63 -22.95 -44.91
CA GLY A 2 55.72 -21.55 -44.53
C GLY A 2 56.83 -20.83 -45.27
N CYS A 3 56.82 -19.51 -45.18
CA CYS A 3 58.03 -18.77 -44.90
C CYS A 3 57.67 -17.51 -44.12
N CYS A 4 58.56 -17.20 -43.21
CA CYS A 4 58.41 -16.38 -42.03
C CYS A 4 59.60 -15.42 -42.01
N LEU A 5 59.37 -14.21 -41.49
CA LEU A 5 60.34 -13.38 -40.73
C LEU A 5 61.47 -12.73 -41.56
N ASN A 6 62.00 -11.54 -41.27
CA ASN A 6 61.90 -10.51 -40.22
C ASN A 6 62.59 -9.25 -40.83
N SER A 7 62.50 -8.00 -40.39
CA SER A 7 62.51 -7.40 -39.06
C SER A 7 62.22 -5.89 -39.17
N GLY A 8 61.70 -5.27 -38.10
CA GLY A 8 61.65 -3.81 -37.95
C GLY A 8 60.70 -3.41 -36.83
N ILE A 9 61.26 -2.92 -35.73
CA ILE A 9 60.65 -2.72 -34.40
C ILE A 9 59.68 -1.54 -34.38
N ASP A 10 58.49 -1.69 -33.78
CA ASP A 10 57.66 -0.56 -33.34
C ASP A 10 56.90 -0.87 -32.03
N ARG A 11 56.87 0.11 -31.11
CA ARG A 11 56.29 0.00 -29.76
C ARG A 11 54.75 0.12 -29.80
N PRO A 12 53.98 -0.59 -28.95
CA PRO A 12 52.53 -0.64 -29.08
C PRO A 12 51.84 0.65 -28.57
N ARG A 13 50.90 1.16 -29.38
CA ARG A 13 49.92 2.20 -29.00
C ARG A 13 48.90 1.62 -28.01
N LYS A 14 48.57 2.38 -26.97
CA LYS A 14 47.51 2.08 -26.00
C LYS A 14 46.14 2.00 -26.69
N PRO A 15 45.27 1.05 -26.32
CA PRO A 15 43.90 1.02 -26.81
C PRO A 15 43.08 2.19 -26.25
N THR A 16 42.34 2.84 -27.14
CA THR A 16 41.36 3.90 -26.89
C THR A 16 40.25 3.40 -25.96
N GLN A 17 40.06 4.09 -24.83
CA GLN A 17 38.89 3.91 -23.97
C GLN A 17 37.67 4.56 -24.65
N PRO A 18 36.50 3.90 -24.69
CA PRO A 18 35.25 4.58 -25.04
C PRO A 18 34.89 5.60 -23.96
N GLN A 19 34.54 6.81 -24.40
CA GLN A 19 34.11 7.91 -23.53
C GLN A 19 32.90 7.48 -22.69
N LEU A 20 33.05 7.50 -21.36
CA LEU A 20 31.90 7.48 -20.45
C LEU A 20 31.15 8.79 -20.63
N THR A 21 29.99 8.73 -21.28
CA THR A 21 28.97 9.78 -21.17
C THR A 21 28.51 9.82 -19.72
N THR A 22 28.75 10.94 -19.05
CA THR A 22 28.20 11.26 -17.73
C THR A 22 26.68 11.26 -17.83
N LYS A 23 26.03 10.16 -17.42
CA LYS A 23 24.60 10.18 -17.12
C LYS A 23 24.42 11.04 -15.88
N THR A 24 23.88 12.24 -16.08
CA THR A 24 23.30 13.10 -15.06
C THR A 24 22.36 12.27 -14.18
N SER A 25 22.44 12.47 -12.86
CA SER A 25 21.51 11.88 -11.91
C SER A 25 20.10 12.39 -12.22
N THR A 26 19.28 11.57 -12.86
CA THR A 26 17.86 11.87 -13.03
C THR A 26 17.23 11.90 -11.65
N SER A 27 16.73 13.06 -11.24
CA SER A 27 15.96 13.22 -10.01
C SER A 27 14.72 12.32 -10.05
N LEU A 28 14.36 11.71 -8.90
CA LEU A 28 13.13 10.90 -8.75
C LEU A 28 11.86 11.70 -9.11
N LEU A 29 11.93 13.03 -9.10
CA LEU A 29 10.84 13.94 -9.55
C LEU A 29 10.48 13.82 -11.04
N SER A 30 11.30 13.16 -11.86
CA SER A 30 11.05 13.03 -13.32
C SER A 30 10.06 11.92 -13.70
N ILE A 31 9.57 11.16 -12.73
CA ILE A 31 8.62 10.07 -12.93
C ILE A 31 7.21 10.59 -12.57
N ARG A 32 6.58 11.27 -13.54
CA ARG A 32 5.13 11.55 -13.54
C ARG A 32 4.49 10.68 -14.62
N SER A 33 3.44 9.94 -14.29
CA SER A 33 2.67 9.18 -15.30
C SER A 33 1.53 10.05 -15.80
N SER A 34 1.59 10.48 -17.06
CA SER A 34 0.52 11.27 -17.69
C SER A 34 -0.73 10.42 -17.95
N THR A 35 -1.77 10.54 -17.12
CA THR A 35 -3.07 9.87 -17.30
C THR A 35 -4.18 10.83 -17.75
N GLY A 36 -3.96 12.14 -17.72
CA GLY A 36 -4.98 13.15 -18.05
C GLY A 36 -6.10 13.27 -17.00
N GLN A 37 -5.89 12.72 -15.80
CA GLN A 37 -6.81 12.79 -14.68
C GLN A 37 -6.55 14.06 -13.84
N PHE A 38 -7.61 14.65 -13.31
CA PHE A 38 -7.53 15.83 -12.44
C PHE A 38 -6.85 15.53 -11.08
N PHE A 39 -6.81 14.25 -10.68
CA PHE A 39 -6.38 13.84 -9.35
C PHE A 39 -5.65 12.50 -9.44
N GLN A 40 -4.45 12.41 -8.85
CA GLN A 40 -3.74 11.14 -8.66
C GLN A 40 -3.40 10.93 -7.19
N LYS A 41 -3.82 9.79 -6.63
CA LYS A 41 -3.53 9.38 -5.25
C LYS A 41 -2.04 9.48 -4.93
N ALA A 42 -1.19 9.08 -5.89
CA ALA A 42 0.26 9.11 -5.79
C ALA A 42 0.85 10.52 -5.58
N ASN A 43 0.14 11.60 -5.93
CA ASN A 43 0.62 12.98 -5.79
C ASN A 43 0.61 13.46 -4.32
N PHE A 44 -0.19 12.84 -3.45
CA PHE A 44 -0.20 13.15 -2.03
C PHE A 44 0.97 12.53 -1.27
N ILE A 45 1.68 11.58 -1.88
CA ILE A 45 2.94 11.07 -1.35
C ILE A 45 4.05 12.04 -1.75
N LYS A 46 4.38 12.94 -0.83
CA LYS A 46 5.25 14.08 -1.09
C LYS A 46 6.72 13.64 -1.13
N PHE A 47 7.46 14.21 -2.08
CA PHE A 47 8.92 14.19 -2.07
C PHE A 47 9.45 15.45 -1.42
N PHE A 48 10.34 15.29 -0.44
CA PHE A 48 10.99 16.40 0.25
C PHE A 48 12.50 16.28 0.12
N TYR A 49 13.13 17.35 -0.36
CA TYR A 49 14.58 17.46 -0.48
C TYR A 49 15.10 18.29 0.68
N GLY A 50 15.62 17.64 1.72
CA GLY A 50 16.05 18.34 2.92
C GLY A 50 16.43 17.40 4.05
N SER A 51 16.72 17.97 5.22
CA SER A 51 17.05 17.16 6.39
C SER A 51 15.81 16.50 6.96
N LEU A 52 15.89 15.19 7.24
CA LEU A 52 14.85 14.47 7.99
C LEU A 52 14.46 15.20 9.28
N LEU A 53 15.45 15.79 9.95
CA LEU A 53 15.28 16.47 11.23
C LEU A 53 14.56 17.81 11.13
N GLU A 54 14.31 18.34 9.92
CA GLU A 54 13.48 19.53 9.74
C GLU A 54 12.03 19.22 10.08
N LYS A 55 11.52 18.09 9.57
CA LYS A 55 10.12 17.67 9.73
C LYS A 55 9.85 16.70 10.88
N TYR A 56 10.86 15.94 11.30
CA TYR A 56 10.69 14.85 12.27
C TYR A 56 11.62 14.94 13.45
N THR A 57 11.13 14.49 14.60
CA THR A 57 11.95 14.19 15.77
C THR A 57 12.10 12.67 15.88
N ILE A 58 13.31 12.16 15.70
CA ILE A 58 13.59 10.72 15.85
C ILE A 58 13.48 10.34 17.32
N VAL A 59 12.67 9.32 17.62
CA VAL A 59 12.43 8.84 18.99
C VAL A 59 13.36 7.67 19.31
N LYS A 60 13.31 6.61 18.51
CA LYS A 60 14.16 5.41 18.69
C LYS A 60 14.23 4.57 17.43
N GLU A 61 15.25 3.72 17.32
CA GLU A 61 15.27 2.64 16.35
C GLU A 61 14.27 1.55 16.77
N ILE A 62 13.45 1.08 15.84
CA ILE A 62 12.42 0.05 16.06
C ILE A 62 12.62 -1.20 15.19
N GLY A 63 13.51 -1.14 14.20
CA GLY A 63 13.83 -2.29 13.37
C GLY A 63 15.12 -2.11 12.59
N HIS A 64 15.76 -3.22 12.26
CA HIS A 64 16.94 -3.26 11.41
C HIS A 64 16.78 -4.38 10.39
N GLY A 65 16.90 -4.05 9.10
CA GLY A 65 16.68 -4.98 8.01
C GLY A 65 17.81 -4.96 6.98
N LYS A 66 17.70 -5.87 6.00
CA LYS A 66 18.64 -6.01 4.88
C LYS A 66 18.86 -4.71 4.10
N PHE A 67 17.84 -3.86 4.04
CA PHE A 67 17.81 -2.65 3.22
C PHE A 67 18.02 -1.35 4.00
N GLY A 68 17.97 -1.39 5.35
CA GLY A 68 18.09 -0.17 6.14
C GLY A 68 17.61 -0.31 7.58
N ASN A 69 17.67 0.80 8.30
CA ASN A 69 17.17 0.92 9.67
C ASN A 69 15.79 1.57 9.65
N VAL A 70 14.92 1.14 10.56
CA VAL A 70 13.57 1.67 10.73
C VAL A 70 13.50 2.39 12.08
N TYR A 71 13.04 3.64 12.06
CA TYR A 71 12.94 4.49 13.24
C TYR A 71 11.48 4.82 13.56
N LEU A 72 11.14 4.84 14.84
CA LEU A 72 9.99 5.58 15.33
C LEU A 72 10.36 7.05 15.35
N ALA A 73 9.52 7.87 14.73
CA ALA A 73 9.69 9.32 14.70
C ALA A 73 8.36 10.03 14.90
N TRP A 74 8.44 11.22 15.47
CA TRP A 74 7.30 12.10 15.69
C TRP A 74 7.30 13.22 14.65
N GLN A 75 6.23 13.34 13.88
CA GLN A 75 6.08 14.38 12.86
C GLN A 75 5.71 15.71 13.53
N LYS A 76 6.51 16.76 13.32
CA LYS A 76 6.34 18.02 14.05
C LYS A 76 5.05 18.77 13.70
N SER A 77 4.64 18.77 12.43
CA SER A 77 3.45 19.50 11.98
C SER A 77 2.14 18.84 12.45
N THR A 78 2.02 17.53 12.22
CA THR A 78 0.79 16.77 12.52
C THR A 78 0.77 16.21 13.94
N GLN A 79 1.91 16.17 14.62
CA GLN A 79 2.10 15.60 15.95
C GLN A 79 1.85 14.08 16.00
N LEU A 80 1.87 13.41 14.85
CA LEU A 80 1.61 11.98 14.74
C LEU A 80 2.91 11.17 14.72
N ASP A 81 2.85 9.98 15.30
CA ASP A 81 3.93 9.01 15.21
C ASP A 81 3.98 8.36 13.82
N ARG A 82 5.21 8.11 13.34
CA ARG A 82 5.53 7.53 12.03
C ARG A 82 6.66 6.52 12.13
N ALA A 83 6.65 5.57 11.20
CA ALA A 83 7.78 4.68 10.96
C ALA A 83 8.62 5.23 9.79
N ILE A 84 9.94 5.35 9.97
CA ILE A 84 10.84 5.90 8.95
C ILE A 84 11.90 4.87 8.59
N LYS A 85 11.80 4.30 7.39
CA LYS A 85 12.79 3.38 6.83
C LYS A 85 13.85 4.18 6.09
N SER A 86 15.08 4.12 6.58
CA SER A 86 16.22 4.86 6.02
C SER A 86 17.13 3.93 5.22
N VAL A 87 17.25 4.21 3.92
CA VAL A 87 17.94 3.36 2.95
C VAL A 87 19.11 4.12 2.32
N SER A 88 20.28 3.49 2.23
CA SER A 88 21.45 4.11 1.60
C SER A 88 21.36 4.05 0.07
N LYS A 89 21.47 5.20 -0.61
CA LYS A 89 21.40 5.27 -2.07
C LYS A 89 22.48 4.44 -2.76
N SER A 90 23.69 4.37 -2.19
CA SER A 90 24.81 3.60 -2.77
C SER A 90 24.54 2.10 -2.82
N LYS A 91 23.59 1.60 -2.03
CA LYS A 91 23.22 0.19 -2.01
C LYS A 91 22.04 -0.14 -2.95
N VAL A 92 21.26 0.84 -3.44
CA VAL A 92 19.86 0.54 -3.84
C VAL A 92 19.23 1.38 -4.97
N ILE A 93 20.00 2.03 -5.86
CA ILE A 93 19.44 2.99 -6.85
C ILE A 93 18.31 2.42 -7.75
N PRO A 94 18.32 1.17 -8.25
CA PRO A 94 17.19 0.65 -9.02
C PRO A 94 16.03 0.11 -8.17
N GLN A 95 16.32 -0.44 -6.98
CA GLN A 95 15.33 -1.21 -6.20
C GLN A 95 14.48 -0.35 -5.26
N THR A 96 15.01 0.74 -4.69
CA THR A 96 14.23 1.60 -3.79
C THR A 96 13.35 2.58 -4.55
N ALA A 97 13.80 3.07 -5.70
CA ALA A 97 12.92 3.82 -6.60
C ALA A 97 11.70 2.98 -7.00
N HIS A 98 11.92 1.68 -7.23
CA HIS A 98 10.87 0.71 -7.53
C HIS A 98 9.93 0.44 -6.35
N GLU A 99 10.47 0.30 -5.12
CA GLU A 99 9.66 0.16 -3.90
C GLU A 99 8.72 1.35 -3.69
N ILE A 100 9.24 2.57 -3.85
CA ILE A 100 8.42 3.79 -3.72
C ILE A 100 7.36 3.84 -4.79
N GLU A 101 7.71 3.53 -6.05
CA GLU A 101 6.73 3.56 -7.14
C GLU A 101 5.60 2.55 -6.94
N ILE A 102 5.93 1.32 -6.52
CA ILE A 102 4.92 0.32 -6.15
C ILE A 102 4.05 0.84 -5.01
N LEU A 103 4.65 1.26 -3.90
CA LEU A 103 3.90 1.66 -2.71
C LEU A 103 3.03 2.92 -2.94
N ARG A 104 3.39 3.76 -3.92
CA ARG A 104 2.57 4.92 -4.31
C ARG A 104 1.30 4.54 -5.06
N GLN A 105 1.29 3.38 -5.71
CA GLN A 105 0.16 2.87 -6.49
C GLN A 105 -0.76 1.97 -5.65
N LEU A 106 -0.28 1.43 -4.54
CA LEU A 106 -1.06 0.51 -3.71
C LEU A 106 -1.92 1.24 -2.67
N ASP A 107 -3.22 0.93 -2.66
CA ASP A 107 -4.19 1.43 -1.70
C ASP A 107 -5.11 0.30 -1.20
N HIS A 108 -4.77 -0.29 -0.05
CA HIS A 108 -5.51 -1.43 0.51
C HIS A 108 -5.45 -1.44 2.05
N PRO A 109 -6.52 -1.83 2.77
CA PRO A 109 -6.55 -1.81 4.24
C PRO A 109 -5.46 -2.66 4.89
N ASN A 110 -5.08 -3.79 4.29
CA ASN A 110 -4.06 -4.71 4.78
C ASN A 110 -2.65 -4.46 4.20
N ILE A 111 -2.40 -3.30 3.59
CA ILE A 111 -1.06 -2.88 3.14
C ILE A 111 -0.64 -1.64 3.94
N VAL A 112 0.64 -1.53 4.26
CA VAL A 112 1.17 -0.34 4.94
C VAL A 112 1.12 0.86 4.02
N LYS A 113 0.69 1.99 4.57
CA LYS A 113 0.65 3.26 3.85
C LYS A 113 1.99 3.98 3.86
N VAL A 114 2.41 4.46 2.69
CA VAL A 114 3.46 5.48 2.56
C VAL A 114 2.86 6.87 2.69
N ILE A 115 3.49 7.71 3.51
CA ILE A 115 3.06 9.06 3.83
C ILE A 115 3.87 10.08 3.02
N GLU A 116 5.20 9.94 3.03
CA GLU A 116 6.10 10.81 2.28
C GLU A 116 7.47 10.16 2.08
N VAL A 117 8.25 10.73 1.17
CA VAL A 117 9.63 10.34 0.87
C VAL A 117 10.53 11.54 1.09
N ILE A 118 11.55 11.39 1.93
CA ILE A 118 12.57 12.42 2.15
C ILE A 118 13.88 11.99 1.51
N GLU A 119 14.39 12.82 0.61
CA GLU A 119 15.61 12.58 -0.13
C GLU A 119 16.77 13.45 0.40
N GLN A 120 17.84 12.80 0.84
CA GLN A 120 19.12 13.40 1.21
C GLN A 120 20.22 12.98 0.21
N PRO A 121 21.41 13.61 0.17
CA PRO A 121 22.44 13.29 -0.82
C PRO A 121 22.82 11.80 -0.91
N SER A 122 22.87 11.07 0.20
CA SER A 122 23.30 9.66 0.27
C SER A 122 22.27 8.70 0.85
N ILE A 123 21.15 9.20 1.34
CA ILE A 123 20.11 8.44 2.05
C ILE A 123 18.74 8.82 1.49
N LEU A 124 17.86 7.83 1.42
CA LEU A 124 16.44 8.00 1.14
C LEU A 124 15.66 7.52 2.36
N HIS A 125 14.72 8.33 2.84
CA HIS A 125 13.84 7.99 3.95
C HIS A 125 12.42 7.79 3.43
N ILE A 126 11.85 6.62 3.68
CA ILE A 126 10.46 6.31 3.38
C ILE A 126 9.68 6.43 4.68
N VAL A 127 8.80 7.43 4.77
CA VAL A 127 7.93 7.65 5.93
C VAL A 127 6.63 6.91 5.71
N MET A 128 6.25 6.08 6.67
CA MET A 128 5.10 5.20 6.62
C MET A 128 4.22 5.39 7.85
N GLU A 129 2.98 4.91 7.79
CA GLU A 129 2.17 4.73 9.00
C GLU A 129 2.87 3.78 9.99
N LEU A 130 2.66 4.01 11.29
CA LEU A 130 3.25 3.18 12.33
C LEU A 130 2.28 2.06 12.74
N CYS A 131 2.70 0.81 12.59
CA CYS A 131 2.02 -0.34 13.17
C CYS A 131 2.54 -0.60 14.59
N THR A 132 1.68 -0.43 15.61
CA THR A 132 2.07 -0.57 17.03
C THR A 132 1.67 -1.91 17.65
N GLY A 133 0.92 -2.74 16.94
CA GLY A 133 0.38 -4.00 17.46
C GLY A 133 1.37 -5.19 17.45
N GLY A 134 2.60 -4.96 17.01
CA GLY A 134 3.67 -5.96 16.93
C GLY A 134 3.55 -6.90 15.73
N GLU A 135 4.53 -7.80 15.62
CA GLU A 135 4.61 -8.82 14.57
C GLU A 135 3.63 -9.98 14.79
N LEU A 136 3.26 -10.67 13.71
CA LEU A 136 2.31 -11.79 13.72
C LEU A 136 2.65 -12.86 14.76
N PHE A 137 3.87 -13.41 14.70
CA PHE A 137 4.24 -14.52 15.57
C PHE A 137 4.45 -14.11 17.02
N ASP A 138 4.94 -12.90 17.28
CA ASP A 138 5.04 -12.37 18.64
C ASP A 138 3.66 -12.32 19.31
N ARG A 139 2.63 -11.92 18.57
CA ARG A 139 1.25 -11.86 19.09
C ARG A 139 0.65 -13.25 19.29
N ILE A 140 0.91 -14.17 18.37
CA ILE A 140 0.50 -15.58 18.51
C ILE A 140 1.12 -16.18 19.78
N VAL A 141 2.43 -16.00 19.99
CA VAL A 141 3.15 -16.51 21.17
C VAL A 141 2.61 -15.89 22.47
N LYS A 142 2.34 -14.57 22.46
CA LYS A 142 1.78 -13.87 23.64
C LYS A 142 0.36 -14.32 23.97
N SER A 143 -0.51 -14.51 22.97
CA SER A 143 -1.92 -14.84 23.16
C SER A 143 -2.17 -16.28 23.66
N LYS A 144 -1.26 -17.22 23.33
CA LYS A 144 -1.36 -18.66 23.63
C LYS A 144 -2.67 -19.33 23.16
N LYS A 145 -3.46 -18.67 22.31
CA LYS A 145 -4.79 -19.10 21.88
C LYS A 145 -4.99 -18.83 20.39
N LEU A 146 -4.27 -19.59 19.57
CA LEU A 146 -4.48 -19.60 18.13
C LEU A 146 -5.37 -20.78 17.75
N THR A 147 -6.60 -20.49 17.32
CA THR A 147 -7.51 -21.48 16.73
C THR A 147 -7.39 -21.43 15.21
N GLU A 148 -7.88 -22.47 14.52
CA GLU A 148 -7.93 -22.45 13.05
C GLU A 148 -8.76 -21.28 12.52
N GLY A 149 -9.86 -20.89 13.17
CA GLY A 149 -10.64 -19.71 12.76
C GLY A 149 -9.86 -18.40 12.85
N VAL A 150 -9.06 -18.21 13.90
CA VAL A 150 -8.19 -17.03 14.02
C VAL A 150 -7.09 -17.07 12.95
N ALA A 151 -6.48 -18.24 12.71
CA ALA A 151 -5.49 -18.40 11.65
C ALA A 151 -6.11 -18.16 10.26
N ALA A 152 -7.34 -18.59 10.02
CA ALA A 152 -8.06 -18.37 8.77
C ALA A 152 -8.32 -16.88 8.54
N LYS A 153 -8.72 -16.13 9.58
CA LYS A 153 -8.86 -14.67 9.49
C LYS A 153 -7.55 -13.96 9.13
N TYR A 154 -6.44 -14.36 9.75
CA TYR A 154 -5.12 -13.84 9.39
C TYR A 154 -4.73 -14.19 7.95
N MET A 155 -5.05 -15.39 7.49
CA MET A 155 -4.81 -15.77 6.10
C MET A 155 -5.70 -15.01 5.13
N GLU A 156 -6.94 -14.74 5.49
CA GLU A 156 -7.87 -13.94 4.67
C GLU A 156 -7.29 -12.55 4.42
N ASP A 157 -6.87 -11.84 5.48
CA ASP A 157 -6.21 -10.53 5.37
C ASP A 157 -4.99 -10.55 4.45
N LEU A 158 -4.12 -11.56 4.59
CA LEU A 158 -2.91 -11.68 3.78
C LEU A 158 -3.24 -11.97 2.31
N ILE A 159 -4.18 -12.87 2.05
CA ILE A 159 -4.51 -13.29 0.69
C ILE A 159 -5.33 -12.21 -0.03
N GLN A 160 -6.20 -11.46 0.66
CA GLN A 160 -6.86 -10.28 0.10
C GLN A 160 -5.84 -9.20 -0.31
N ALA A 161 -4.87 -8.88 0.57
CA ALA A 161 -3.81 -7.93 0.24
C ALA A 161 -2.97 -8.36 -0.97
N LEU A 162 -2.69 -9.66 -1.10
CA LEU A 162 -1.98 -10.21 -2.24
C LEU A 162 -2.84 -10.27 -3.49
N SER A 163 -4.14 -10.54 -3.36
CA SER A 163 -5.09 -10.49 -4.48
C SER A 163 -5.06 -9.12 -5.12
N TYR A 164 -5.13 -8.06 -4.30
CA TYR A 164 -4.97 -6.68 -4.72
C TYR A 164 -3.60 -6.40 -5.35
N CYS A 165 -2.51 -6.86 -4.74
CA CYS A 165 -1.17 -6.66 -5.32
C CYS A 165 -1.06 -7.35 -6.69
N HIS A 166 -1.48 -8.62 -6.78
CA HIS A 166 -1.36 -9.45 -7.97
C HIS A 166 -2.24 -8.92 -9.11
N SER A 167 -3.43 -8.39 -8.81
CA SER A 167 -4.30 -7.72 -9.81
C SER A 167 -3.69 -6.43 -10.36
N ASN A 168 -2.88 -5.73 -9.55
CA ASN A 168 -2.08 -4.57 -9.95
C ASN A 168 -0.71 -4.96 -10.54
N GLY A 169 -0.49 -6.24 -10.83
CA GLY A 169 0.77 -6.72 -11.40
C GLY A 169 1.96 -6.61 -10.44
N VAL A 170 1.75 -6.58 -9.13
CA VAL A 170 2.79 -6.50 -8.11
C VAL A 170 3.00 -7.85 -7.44
N ALA A 171 4.24 -8.34 -7.37
CA ALA A 171 4.63 -9.48 -6.54
C ALA A 171 5.52 -9.03 -5.38
N HIS A 172 5.24 -9.48 -4.14
CA HIS A 172 5.93 -9.02 -2.93
C HIS A 172 7.32 -9.66 -2.74
N ARG A 173 7.42 -10.97 -2.93
CA ARG A 173 8.65 -11.81 -2.95
C ARG A 173 9.46 -11.97 -1.66
N ASP A 174 9.16 -11.23 -0.59
CA ASP A 174 9.78 -11.44 0.73
C ASP A 174 8.73 -11.48 1.85
N LEU A 175 7.63 -12.19 1.63
CA LEU A 175 6.66 -12.42 2.70
C LEU A 175 7.26 -13.30 3.78
N LYS A 176 7.24 -12.78 5.00
CA LYS A 176 7.73 -13.42 6.20
C LYS A 176 7.05 -12.76 7.41
N PRO A 177 7.05 -13.43 8.57
CA PRO A 177 6.36 -12.93 9.77
C PRO A 177 6.81 -11.55 10.22
N GLU A 178 8.09 -11.23 10.05
CA GLU A 178 8.67 -9.93 10.40
C GLU A 178 8.09 -8.79 9.55
N ASN A 179 7.53 -9.11 8.38
CA ASN A 179 6.91 -8.16 7.46
C ASN A 179 5.39 -8.10 7.59
N ILE A 180 4.81 -8.82 8.56
CA ILE A 180 3.37 -8.92 8.82
C ILE A 180 3.08 -8.42 10.23
N MET A 181 2.42 -7.28 10.33
CA MET A 181 2.24 -6.56 11.58
C MET A 181 0.77 -6.28 11.86
N PHE A 182 0.43 -6.04 13.13
CA PHE A 182 -0.86 -5.52 13.51
C PHE A 182 -0.82 -3.98 13.57
N PRO A 183 -1.83 -3.26 13.02
CA PRO A 183 -1.90 -1.81 13.08
C PRO A 183 -1.79 -1.25 14.51
N ASN A 184 -2.43 -1.92 15.47
CA ASN A 184 -2.37 -1.56 16.89
C ASN A 184 -2.64 -2.79 17.80
N GLU A 185 -2.50 -2.61 19.11
CA GLU A 185 -2.67 -3.68 20.11
C GLU A 185 -4.10 -4.23 20.22
N GLU A 186 -5.12 -3.51 19.78
CA GLU A 186 -6.53 -3.92 19.82
C GLU A 186 -6.98 -4.59 18.51
N SER A 187 -6.29 -4.31 17.40
CA SER A 187 -6.64 -4.79 16.06
C SER A 187 -6.57 -6.31 15.95
N SER A 188 -7.56 -6.89 15.26
CA SER A 188 -7.52 -8.27 14.77
C SER A 188 -6.97 -8.39 13.36
N ASP A 189 -6.74 -7.25 12.68
CA ASP A 189 -6.43 -7.22 11.26
C ASP A 189 -4.92 -7.08 11.05
N LEU A 190 -4.42 -7.64 9.95
CA LEU A 190 -3.01 -7.62 9.58
C LEU A 190 -2.68 -6.59 8.51
N LYS A 191 -1.44 -6.09 8.53
CA LYS A 191 -0.84 -5.28 7.47
C LYS A 191 0.48 -5.87 6.98
N ILE A 192 0.69 -5.82 5.67
CA ILE A 192 1.96 -6.13 5.01
C ILE A 192 2.79 -4.85 4.91
N CYS A 193 4.03 -4.86 5.41
CA CYS A 193 4.84 -3.64 5.55
C CYS A 193 6.01 -3.47 4.57
N ASP A 194 6.78 -4.51 4.25
CA ASP A 194 8.10 -4.33 3.60
C ASP A 194 8.12 -4.75 2.13
N PHE A 195 7.88 -3.79 1.24
CA PHE A 195 7.90 -3.97 -0.21
C PHE A 195 9.28 -3.76 -0.84
N GLY A 196 10.37 -3.75 -0.05
CA GLY A 196 11.73 -3.54 -0.56
C GLY A 196 12.24 -4.63 -1.51
N CYS A 197 11.57 -5.78 -1.53
CA CYS A 197 11.77 -6.83 -2.53
C CYS A 197 10.68 -6.88 -3.59
N ALA A 198 9.66 -6.02 -3.60
CA ALA A 198 8.55 -6.14 -4.54
C ALA A 198 8.97 -5.77 -5.98
N ILE A 199 8.24 -6.28 -6.97
CA ILE A 199 8.43 -5.93 -8.40
C ILE A 199 7.10 -5.75 -9.11
N LEU A 200 7.15 -4.99 -10.22
CA LEU A 200 6.10 -5.01 -11.23
C LEU A 200 6.35 -6.18 -12.16
N MET A 201 5.36 -7.04 -12.28
CA MET A 201 5.32 -8.18 -13.16
C MET A 201 5.07 -7.70 -14.58
N ASP A 202 6.14 -7.55 -15.33
CA ASP A 202 6.06 -7.39 -16.77
C ASP A 202 6.05 -8.80 -17.38
N SER A 203 5.01 -9.12 -18.18
CA SER A 203 4.78 -10.45 -18.75
C SER A 203 5.96 -11.02 -19.56
N ASN A 204 6.97 -10.20 -19.86
CA ASN A 204 8.16 -10.55 -20.64
C ASN A 204 9.51 -10.48 -19.89
N LYS A 205 9.53 -10.25 -18.56
CA LYS A 205 10.80 -10.11 -17.82
C LYS A 205 11.14 -11.34 -16.96
N ILE A 206 12.24 -12.00 -17.30
CA ILE A 206 12.90 -13.00 -16.45
C ILE A 206 13.53 -12.29 -15.24
N ILE A 207 13.28 -12.80 -14.04
CA ILE A 207 13.69 -12.15 -12.79
C ILE A 207 15.00 -12.77 -12.28
N ASP A 208 16.11 -12.16 -12.67
CA ASP A 208 17.46 -12.75 -12.65
C ASP A 208 18.12 -12.92 -11.24
N LYS A 209 17.43 -12.63 -10.12
CA LYS A 209 18.04 -12.71 -8.77
C LYS A 209 17.14 -13.38 -7.72
N PRO A 210 17.63 -14.43 -7.02
CA PRO A 210 16.93 -15.00 -5.88
C PRO A 210 16.91 -14.00 -4.72
N VAL A 211 15.70 -13.65 -4.29
CA VAL A 211 15.41 -12.84 -3.10
C VAL A 211 14.51 -13.66 -2.16
N GLY A 212 14.37 -13.22 -0.90
CA GLY A 212 13.58 -13.93 0.09
C GLY A 212 14.38 -14.50 1.27
N THR A 213 13.68 -14.77 2.36
CA THR A 213 14.22 -15.42 3.55
C THR A 213 14.19 -16.95 3.38
N PRO A 214 15.28 -17.71 3.65
CA PRO A 214 15.42 -19.11 3.22
C PRO A 214 14.33 -20.09 3.67
N TYR A 215 13.61 -19.79 4.74
CA TYR A 215 12.52 -20.64 5.24
C TYR A 215 11.21 -20.46 4.46
N TYR A 216 11.00 -19.29 3.85
CA TYR A 216 9.73 -18.90 3.20
C TYR A 216 9.85 -18.85 1.67
N VAL A 217 11.06 -18.89 1.12
CA VAL A 217 11.30 -18.79 -0.31
C VAL A 217 10.73 -20.00 -1.08
N ALA A 218 10.05 -19.72 -2.20
CA ALA A 218 9.53 -20.72 -3.10
C ALA A 218 10.66 -21.38 -3.93
N PRO A 219 10.52 -22.66 -4.34
CA PRO A 219 11.57 -23.38 -5.05
C PRO A 219 11.93 -22.72 -6.39
N GLU A 220 10.96 -22.20 -7.13
CA GLU A 220 11.16 -21.56 -8.43
C GLU A 220 11.90 -20.22 -8.36
N VAL A 221 11.84 -19.53 -7.21
CA VAL A 221 12.63 -18.30 -6.97
C VAL A 221 14.14 -18.61 -6.96
N LEU A 222 14.52 -19.84 -6.61
CA LEU A 222 15.90 -20.29 -6.65
C LEU A 222 16.39 -20.58 -8.08
N SER A 223 15.47 -20.84 -9.02
CA SER A 223 15.78 -21.02 -10.45
C SER A 223 15.78 -19.72 -11.26
N GLY A 224 15.21 -18.63 -10.73
CA GLY A 224 15.20 -17.31 -11.39
C GLY A 224 14.03 -17.07 -12.36
N GLU A 225 13.18 -18.08 -12.58
CA GLU A 225 11.94 -17.98 -13.35
C GLU A 225 10.76 -18.21 -12.40
N TYR A 226 10.02 -17.15 -12.07
CA TYR A 226 8.91 -17.23 -11.13
C TYR A 226 7.90 -16.10 -11.35
N ASN A 227 6.70 -16.29 -10.83
CA ASN A 227 5.58 -15.36 -10.92
C ASN A 227 5.04 -15.01 -9.50
N GLU A 228 3.89 -14.38 -9.43
CA GLU A 228 3.21 -13.99 -8.17
C GLU A 228 2.95 -15.14 -7.20
N LYS A 229 2.85 -16.38 -7.69
CA LYS A 229 2.57 -17.55 -6.85
C LYS A 229 3.71 -17.91 -5.89
N CYS A 230 4.87 -17.26 -5.99
CA CYS A 230 5.89 -17.35 -4.93
C CYS A 230 5.40 -16.77 -3.60
N ASP A 231 4.50 -15.78 -3.64
CA ASP A 231 3.89 -15.21 -2.46
C ASP A 231 2.92 -16.21 -1.81
N ILE A 232 2.17 -16.98 -2.61
CA ILE A 232 1.27 -18.03 -2.12
C ILE A 232 2.03 -19.14 -1.40
N TRP A 233 3.19 -19.54 -1.93
CA TRP A 233 4.08 -20.48 -1.22
C TRP A 233 4.50 -19.94 0.14
N SER A 234 4.93 -18.67 0.19
CA SER A 234 5.37 -18.01 1.43
C SER A 234 4.23 -17.98 2.46
N CYS A 235 3.02 -17.62 2.02
CA CYS A 235 1.79 -17.68 2.80
C CYS A 235 1.45 -19.10 3.30
N GLY A 236 1.63 -20.13 2.46
CA GLY A 236 1.46 -21.53 2.85
C GLY A 236 2.44 -21.95 3.95
N VAL A 237 3.70 -21.53 3.85
CA VAL A 237 4.71 -21.74 4.90
C VAL A 237 4.31 -21.02 6.20
N ILE A 238 3.84 -19.78 6.12
CA ILE A 238 3.36 -19.01 7.28
C ILE A 238 2.18 -19.74 7.94
N LEU A 239 1.20 -20.21 7.17
CA LEU A 239 0.06 -20.98 7.67
C LEU A 239 0.50 -22.29 8.35
N TYR A 240 1.43 -23.02 7.73
CA TYR A 240 2.00 -24.24 8.32
C TYR A 240 2.64 -23.95 9.69
N VAL A 241 3.40 -22.86 9.81
CA VAL A 241 4.04 -22.46 11.07
C VAL A 241 3.00 -22.00 12.09
N MET A 242 1.98 -21.25 11.68
CA MET A 242 0.87 -20.84 12.55
C MET A 242 0.20 -22.06 13.21
N LEU A 243 -0.16 -23.07 12.42
CA LEU A 243 -0.92 -24.22 12.92
C LEU A 243 -0.08 -25.25 13.69
N SER A 244 1.21 -25.39 13.37
CA SER A 244 2.08 -26.41 13.99
C SER A 244 3.15 -25.88 14.95
N GLY A 245 3.41 -24.58 14.93
CA GLY A 245 4.51 -23.93 15.64
C GLY A 245 5.91 -24.28 15.09
N ARG A 246 6.01 -24.91 13.92
CA ARG A 246 7.29 -25.31 13.30
C ARG A 246 7.29 -25.04 11.79
N PRO A 247 8.44 -24.76 11.16
CA PRO A 247 8.51 -24.65 9.71
C PRO A 247 8.37 -26.02 9.02
N PRO A 248 7.81 -26.07 7.79
CA PRO A 248 7.66 -27.30 7.02
C PRO A 248 9.02 -27.89 6.59
N PHE A 249 9.99 -27.01 6.32
CA PHE A 249 11.36 -27.38 5.98
C PHE A 249 12.33 -26.78 7.00
N HIS A 250 13.19 -27.62 7.58
CA HIS A 250 14.16 -27.18 8.57
C HIS A 250 15.48 -27.93 8.42
N SER A 251 16.60 -27.20 8.45
CA SER A 251 17.93 -27.76 8.53
C SER A 251 18.89 -26.77 9.20
N LYS A 252 19.93 -27.29 9.85
CA LYS A 252 21.03 -26.48 10.41
C LYS A 252 21.90 -25.83 9.33
N SER A 253 21.89 -26.38 8.13
CA SER A 253 22.68 -25.93 6.98
C SER A 253 21.76 -25.26 5.97
N LYS A 254 22.06 -24.00 5.60
CA LYS A 254 21.30 -23.27 4.57
C LYS A 254 21.25 -24.06 3.26
N ARG A 255 22.36 -24.70 2.87
CA ARG A 255 22.42 -25.53 1.65
C ARG A 255 21.43 -26.69 1.72
N ASP A 256 21.33 -27.36 2.86
CA ASP A 256 20.45 -28.53 3.00
C ASP A 256 18.99 -28.11 3.20
N LEU A 257 18.73 -26.96 3.82
CA LEU A 257 17.40 -26.35 3.84
C LEU A 257 16.90 -26.08 2.41
N LEU A 258 17.73 -25.47 1.55
CA LEU A 258 17.34 -25.20 0.16
C LEU A 258 17.10 -26.49 -0.63
N LYS A 259 17.87 -27.57 -0.37
CA LYS A 259 17.56 -28.90 -0.96
C LYS A 259 16.21 -29.43 -0.50
N LEU A 260 15.84 -29.25 0.78
CA LEU A 260 14.53 -29.66 1.30
C LEU A 260 13.39 -28.85 0.67
N VAL A 261 13.57 -27.55 0.48
CA VAL A 261 12.62 -26.70 -0.25
C VAL A 261 12.43 -27.23 -1.68
N GLN A 262 13.53 -27.52 -2.39
CA GLN A 262 13.50 -28.00 -3.77
C GLN A 262 12.90 -29.40 -3.93
N SER A 263 13.20 -30.36 -3.04
CA SER A 263 12.85 -31.77 -3.26
C SER A 263 12.51 -32.58 -2.01
N GLY A 264 12.48 -31.98 -0.82
CA GLY A 264 12.15 -32.68 0.43
C GLY A 264 10.66 -33.04 0.53
N PRO A 265 10.26 -34.06 1.31
CA PRO A 265 8.84 -34.31 1.54
C PRO A 265 8.21 -33.17 2.34
N LEU A 266 6.97 -32.81 2.01
CA LEU A 266 6.13 -31.99 2.89
C LEU A 266 5.42 -32.94 3.86
N GLU A 267 5.75 -32.86 5.14
CA GLU A 267 5.29 -33.80 6.16
C GLU A 267 4.33 -33.13 7.15
N PHE A 268 3.40 -33.91 7.70
CA PHE A 268 2.45 -33.47 8.73
C PHE A 268 2.50 -34.43 9.93
N PRO A 269 3.53 -34.37 10.79
CA PRO A 269 3.70 -35.33 11.89
C PRO A 269 2.54 -35.29 12.90
N GLU A 270 1.97 -36.45 13.24
CA GLU A 270 0.79 -36.56 14.12
C GLU A 270 0.93 -35.80 15.44
N ARG A 271 2.14 -35.75 16.02
CA ARG A 271 2.43 -35.03 17.26
C ARG A 271 2.07 -33.53 17.26
N HIS A 272 1.91 -32.92 16.08
CA HIS A 272 1.54 -31.50 15.92
C HIS A 272 0.24 -31.32 15.14
N TRP A 273 -0.14 -32.30 14.32
CA TRP A 273 -1.22 -32.19 13.34
C TRP A 273 -2.45 -33.03 13.65
N ASN A 274 -2.45 -33.82 14.74
CA ASN A 274 -3.58 -34.66 15.14
C ASN A 274 -4.89 -33.89 15.43
N CYS A 275 -4.79 -32.64 15.85
CA CYS A 275 -5.94 -31.79 16.19
C CYS A 275 -6.25 -30.75 15.10
N ILE A 276 -5.56 -30.77 13.97
CA ILE A 276 -5.75 -29.82 12.87
C ILE A 276 -6.65 -30.45 11.81
N SER A 277 -7.57 -29.66 11.26
CA SER A 277 -8.54 -30.10 10.27
C SER A 277 -7.86 -30.61 9.00
N ARG A 278 -8.55 -31.54 8.32
CA ARG A 278 -8.09 -32.05 7.03
C ARG A 278 -8.10 -30.95 5.97
N ASP A 279 -9.06 -30.03 6.03
CA ASP A 279 -9.16 -28.92 5.09
C ASP A 279 -7.98 -27.95 5.23
N ALA A 280 -7.48 -27.70 6.45
CA ALA A 280 -6.27 -26.90 6.64
C ALA A 280 -5.05 -27.55 5.97
N ILE A 281 -4.89 -28.86 6.19
CA ILE A 281 -3.79 -29.64 5.62
C ILE A 281 -3.90 -29.65 4.09
N ASP A 282 -5.11 -29.81 3.56
CA ASP A 282 -5.38 -29.79 2.13
C ASP A 282 -5.03 -28.44 1.49
N LEU A 283 -5.45 -27.33 2.10
CA LEU A 283 -5.10 -26.00 1.64
C LEU A 283 -3.58 -25.79 1.62
N ILE A 284 -2.89 -26.15 2.71
CA ILE A 284 -1.43 -26.02 2.80
C ILE A 284 -0.72 -26.81 1.68
N LYS A 285 -1.20 -28.01 1.35
CA LYS A 285 -0.61 -28.80 0.25
C LYS A 285 -0.74 -28.09 -1.10
N HIS A 286 -1.87 -27.44 -1.36
CA HIS A 286 -2.08 -26.68 -2.59
C HIS A 286 -1.28 -25.38 -2.63
N MET A 287 -1.07 -24.72 -1.48
CA MET A 287 -0.25 -23.51 -1.39
C MET A 287 1.26 -23.81 -1.48
N ILE A 288 1.71 -24.94 -0.94
CA ILE A 288 3.11 -25.40 -0.95
C ILE A 288 3.32 -26.49 -2.03
N ASP A 289 2.57 -26.43 -3.16
CA ASP A 289 2.88 -27.27 -4.32
C ASP A 289 4.12 -26.71 -5.04
N ARG A 290 5.07 -27.59 -5.36
CA ARG A 290 6.30 -27.21 -6.07
C ARG A 290 6.05 -26.92 -7.54
N ASP A 291 5.01 -27.53 -8.11
CA ASP A 291 4.57 -27.22 -9.46
C ASP A 291 3.74 -25.94 -9.43
N VAL A 292 4.31 -24.85 -9.95
CA VAL A 292 3.68 -23.52 -10.00
C VAL A 292 2.33 -23.55 -10.73
N ASN A 293 2.15 -24.45 -11.70
CA ASN A 293 0.90 -24.54 -12.45
C ASN A 293 -0.22 -25.20 -11.63
N ARG A 294 0.14 -26.09 -10.69
CA ARG A 294 -0.82 -26.71 -9.76
C ARG A 294 -1.00 -25.92 -8.49
N ARG A 295 -0.02 -25.08 -8.13
CA ARG A 295 -0.11 -24.19 -6.98
C ARG A 295 -1.28 -23.23 -7.17
N TYR A 296 -2.09 -23.09 -6.13
CA TYR A 296 -3.21 -22.15 -6.10
C TYR A 296 -2.72 -20.71 -6.27
N GLY A 297 -3.56 -19.88 -6.89
CA GLY A 297 -3.48 -18.43 -6.81
C GLY A 297 -4.28 -17.90 -5.61
N THR A 298 -4.41 -16.58 -5.52
CA THR A 298 -5.16 -15.92 -4.42
C THR A 298 -6.63 -16.32 -4.42
N LYS A 299 -7.26 -16.36 -5.61
CA LYS A 299 -8.66 -16.72 -5.77
C LYS A 299 -8.96 -18.14 -5.29
N GLU A 300 -8.18 -19.13 -5.74
CA GLU A 300 -8.41 -20.53 -5.32
C GLU A 300 -8.16 -20.71 -3.81
N VAL A 301 -7.25 -19.95 -3.21
CA VAL A 301 -7.05 -19.95 -1.76
C VAL A 301 -8.29 -19.37 -1.04
N LEU A 302 -8.80 -18.21 -1.45
CA LEU A 302 -9.97 -17.57 -0.82
C LEU A 302 -11.25 -18.40 -0.95
N GLU A 303 -11.41 -19.12 -2.06
CA GLU A 303 -12.56 -20.00 -2.32
C GLU A 303 -12.48 -21.36 -1.62
N HIS A 304 -11.31 -21.70 -1.04
CA HIS A 304 -11.10 -23.00 -0.41
C HIS A 304 -12.01 -23.22 0.81
N PRO A 305 -12.57 -24.44 1.03
CA PRO A 305 -13.49 -24.71 2.15
C PRO A 305 -12.97 -24.29 3.53
N TRP A 306 -11.67 -24.45 3.78
CA TRP A 306 -11.05 -24.03 5.04
C TRP A 306 -11.22 -22.52 5.33
N MET A 307 -11.24 -21.67 4.30
CA MET A 307 -11.44 -20.22 4.45
C MET A 307 -12.85 -19.85 4.93
N SER A 308 -13.81 -20.78 4.90
CA SER A 308 -15.12 -20.55 5.52
C SER A 308 -15.05 -20.29 7.03
N LEU A 309 -13.96 -20.69 7.69
CA LEU A 309 -13.70 -20.40 9.10
C LEU A 309 -13.38 -18.92 9.37
N ALA A 310 -12.94 -18.18 8.34
CA ALA A 310 -12.67 -16.75 8.42
C ALA A 310 -13.94 -15.91 8.23
N LYS A 311 -14.92 -16.43 7.46
CA LYS A 311 -16.11 -15.69 7.05
C LYS A 311 -16.89 -15.17 8.26
N GLU A 312 -16.82 -13.86 8.45
CA GLU A 312 -17.70 -13.14 9.35
C GLU A 312 -19.04 -12.86 8.66
N GLN A 313 -20.14 -12.90 9.41
CA GLN A 313 -21.41 -12.42 8.88
C GLN A 313 -21.32 -10.92 8.60
N LEU A 314 -22.01 -10.47 7.55
CA LEU A 314 -22.17 -9.05 7.25
C LEU A 314 -22.64 -8.33 8.51
N ASP A 315 -21.88 -7.32 8.95
CA ASP A 315 -22.24 -6.52 10.10
C ASP A 315 -23.23 -5.46 9.61
N ILE A 316 -24.51 -5.82 9.57
CA ILE A 316 -25.57 -4.99 8.97
C ILE A 316 -25.57 -3.55 9.51
N PRO A 317 -25.50 -3.29 10.84
CA PRO A 317 -25.41 -1.92 11.36
C PRO A 317 -24.22 -1.14 10.81
N LEU A 318 -23.05 -1.79 10.74
CA LEU A 318 -21.82 -1.15 10.30
C LEU A 318 -21.81 -0.89 8.78
N ALA A 319 -22.28 -1.85 7.98
CA ALA A 319 -22.46 -1.68 6.54
C ALA A 319 -23.50 -0.59 6.22
N ASN A 320 -24.61 -0.56 6.97
CA ASN A 320 -25.66 0.44 6.85
C ASN A 320 -25.13 1.86 7.14
N GLN A 321 -24.36 2.03 8.22
CA GLN A 321 -23.73 3.32 8.52
C GLN A 321 -22.82 3.80 7.39
N ALA A 322 -21.96 2.91 6.86
CA ALA A 322 -21.05 3.27 5.79
C ALA A 322 -21.78 3.63 4.49
N LEU A 323 -22.78 2.82 4.09
CA LEU A 323 -23.56 3.05 2.88
C LEU A 323 -24.43 4.31 2.97
N ASN A 324 -24.99 4.64 4.14
CA ASN A 324 -25.67 5.92 4.34
C ASN A 324 -24.72 7.11 4.24
N ASN A 325 -23.51 7.01 4.80
CA ASN A 325 -22.52 8.08 4.68
C ASN A 325 -22.07 8.26 3.22
N LEU A 326 -21.86 7.16 2.51
CA LEU A 326 -21.52 7.14 1.09
C LEU A 326 -22.62 7.82 0.26
N ALA A 327 -23.89 7.46 0.48
CA ALA A 327 -25.04 8.06 -0.20
C ALA A 327 -25.28 9.54 0.16
N GLY A 328 -24.96 9.92 1.40
CA GLY A 328 -25.11 11.29 1.91
C GLY A 328 -23.90 12.19 1.66
N PHE A 329 -22.89 11.71 0.94
CA PHE A 329 -21.71 12.52 0.62
C PHE A 329 -22.08 13.59 -0.41
N GLN A 330 -21.95 14.86 -0.02
CA GLN A 330 -22.43 16.01 -0.79
C GLN A 330 -21.31 16.92 -1.32
N SER A 331 -20.02 16.56 -1.13
CA SER A 331 -18.93 17.40 -1.64
C SER A 331 -18.92 17.41 -3.17
N GLN A 332 -19.22 18.57 -3.76
CA GLN A 332 -19.22 18.76 -5.21
C GLN A 332 -17.91 19.37 -5.71
N TYR A 333 -17.23 20.13 -4.85
CA TYR A 333 -16.04 20.90 -5.23
C TYR A 333 -14.77 20.05 -5.24
N ARG A 334 -14.00 20.20 -6.32
CA ARG A 334 -12.79 19.41 -6.58
C ARG A 334 -11.71 19.60 -5.50
N LEU A 335 -11.42 20.86 -5.13
CA LEU A 335 -10.42 21.17 -4.09
C LEU A 335 -10.85 20.63 -2.72
N GLN A 336 -12.16 20.65 -2.44
CA GLN A 336 -12.72 20.09 -1.21
C GLN A 336 -12.51 18.57 -1.18
N LYS A 337 -12.89 17.82 -2.23
CA LYS A 337 -12.64 16.37 -2.32
C LYS A 337 -11.16 16.03 -2.16
N ALA A 338 -10.28 16.74 -2.85
CA ALA A 338 -8.83 16.53 -2.76
C ALA A 338 -8.30 16.76 -1.34
N THR A 339 -8.81 17.79 -0.66
CA THR A 339 -8.46 18.10 0.73
C THR A 339 -8.97 17.04 1.70
N LEU A 340 -10.22 16.60 1.55
CA LEU A 340 -10.78 15.53 2.36
C LEU A 340 -9.98 14.24 2.17
N PHE A 341 -9.61 13.91 0.93
CA PHE A 341 -8.76 12.76 0.64
C PHE A 341 -7.39 12.90 1.30
N TYR A 342 -6.74 14.07 1.23
CA TYR A 342 -5.47 14.28 1.94
C TYR A 342 -5.63 14.06 3.45
N ILE A 343 -6.68 14.60 4.06
CA ILE A 343 -6.91 14.46 5.50
C ILE A 343 -7.16 13.00 5.87
N SER A 344 -8.10 12.32 5.18
CA SER A 344 -8.45 10.92 5.44
C SER A 344 -7.26 9.99 5.21
N SER A 345 -6.47 10.25 4.18
CA SER A 345 -5.37 9.40 3.80
C SER A 345 -4.11 9.63 4.65
N GLN A 346 -3.81 10.87 5.06
CA GLN A 346 -2.53 11.21 5.70
C GLN A 346 -2.63 11.51 7.20
N LEU A 347 -3.80 11.97 7.68
CA LEU A 347 -3.95 12.55 9.03
C LEU A 347 -4.91 11.78 9.93
N VAL A 348 -5.75 10.92 9.37
CA VAL A 348 -6.68 10.07 10.13
C VAL A 348 -5.97 8.78 10.52
N THR A 349 -6.14 8.36 11.77
CA THR A 349 -5.48 7.16 12.30
C THR A 349 -6.26 5.89 11.98
N TYR A 350 -5.58 4.73 11.97
CA TYR A 350 -6.26 3.44 11.81
C TYR A 350 -7.37 3.22 12.83
N LYS A 351 -7.19 3.69 14.08
CA LYS A 351 -8.21 3.55 15.14
C LYS A 351 -9.52 4.26 14.78
N GLU A 352 -9.46 5.37 14.06
CA GLU A 352 -10.63 6.11 13.57
C GLU A 352 -11.29 5.43 12.37
N THR A 353 -10.56 4.64 11.58
CA THR A 353 -11.05 4.04 10.32
C THR A 353 -11.28 2.54 10.36
N GLN A 354 -10.90 1.84 11.44
CA GLN A 354 -10.95 0.38 11.52
C GLN A 354 -12.35 -0.21 11.21
N SER A 355 -13.42 0.44 11.65
CA SER A 355 -14.78 -0.03 11.37
C SER A 355 -15.17 0.18 9.91
N LEU A 356 -14.77 1.30 9.30
CA LEU A 356 -14.97 1.57 7.88
C LEU A 356 -14.15 0.62 7.01
N ALA A 357 -12.91 0.30 7.42
CA ALA A 357 -12.09 -0.70 6.73
C ALA A 357 -12.74 -2.08 6.73
N LYS A 358 -13.41 -2.46 7.83
CA LYS A 358 -14.21 -3.67 7.90
C LYS A 358 -15.43 -3.61 6.96
N SER A 359 -16.16 -2.48 6.92
CA SER A 359 -17.26 -2.29 5.96
C SER A 359 -16.79 -2.44 4.51
N PHE A 360 -15.65 -1.83 4.17
CA PHE A 360 -15.08 -1.89 2.82
C PHE A 360 -14.84 -3.33 2.37
N LYS A 361 -14.16 -4.13 3.21
CA LYS A 361 -13.92 -5.55 2.92
C LYS A 361 -15.19 -6.39 2.79
N GLN A 362 -16.25 -6.03 3.52
CA GLN A 362 -17.54 -6.71 3.41
C GLN A 362 -18.27 -6.40 2.10
N LEU A 363 -18.02 -5.23 1.52
CA LEU A 363 -18.59 -4.80 0.24
C LEU A 363 -17.77 -5.26 -0.96
N ASP A 364 -16.44 -5.35 -0.82
CA ASP A 364 -15.52 -5.89 -1.83
C ASP A 364 -15.62 -7.42 -1.88
N VAL A 365 -16.63 -7.92 -2.60
CA VAL A 365 -16.93 -9.36 -2.69
C VAL A 365 -15.83 -10.08 -3.46
N ASN A 366 -15.27 -9.43 -4.47
CA ASN A 366 -14.31 -10.05 -5.38
C ASN A 366 -12.86 -9.99 -4.85
N ASN A 367 -12.60 -9.16 -3.85
CA ASN A 367 -11.30 -8.95 -3.19
C ASN A 367 -10.23 -8.40 -4.13
N ASP A 368 -10.61 -7.50 -5.04
CA ASP A 368 -9.69 -6.73 -5.88
C ASP A 368 -9.37 -5.36 -5.30
N GLY A 369 -9.75 -5.10 -4.04
CA GLY A 369 -9.33 -3.94 -3.25
C GLY A 369 -9.97 -2.62 -3.66
N ARG A 370 -11.05 -2.67 -4.42
CA ARG A 370 -11.83 -1.52 -4.89
C ARG A 370 -13.29 -1.92 -4.99
N LEU A 371 -14.20 -0.94 -4.96
CA LEU A 371 -15.63 -1.20 -5.11
C LEU A 371 -16.08 -0.84 -6.51
N SER A 372 -16.54 -1.85 -7.23
CA SER A 372 -17.25 -1.68 -8.48
C SER A 372 -18.69 -1.16 -8.26
N LYS A 373 -19.28 -0.63 -9.32
CA LYS A 373 -20.69 -0.24 -9.35
C LYS A 373 -21.62 -1.37 -8.88
N ASP A 374 -21.36 -2.60 -9.32
CA ASP A 374 -22.16 -3.77 -8.97
C ASP A 374 -22.04 -4.14 -7.50
N GLU A 375 -20.84 -4.05 -6.92
CA GLU A 375 -20.62 -4.29 -5.49
C GLU A 375 -21.34 -3.26 -4.62
N VAL A 376 -21.31 -1.98 -5.01
CA VAL A 376 -22.08 -0.93 -4.32
C VAL A 376 -23.59 -1.23 -4.38
N ILE A 377 -24.12 -1.56 -5.56
CA ILE A 377 -25.54 -1.92 -5.74
C ILE A 377 -25.93 -3.14 -4.88
N ASN A 378 -25.08 -4.17 -4.88
CA ASN A 378 -25.30 -5.38 -4.09
C ASN A 378 -25.27 -5.08 -2.59
N GLY A 379 -24.36 -4.21 -2.15
CA GLY A 379 -24.28 -3.73 -0.78
C GLY A 379 -25.58 -3.08 -0.30
N PHE A 380 -26.11 -2.11 -1.06
CA PHE A 380 -27.41 -1.48 -0.76
C PHE A 380 -28.56 -2.48 -0.76
N SER A 381 -28.54 -3.44 -1.69
CA SER A 381 -29.58 -4.47 -1.80
C SER A 381 -29.58 -5.42 -0.60
N GLN A 382 -28.41 -5.80 -0.09
CA GLN A 382 -28.28 -6.68 1.08
C GLN A 382 -28.78 -6.05 2.39
N ILE A 383 -28.73 -4.73 2.50
CA ILE A 383 -29.21 -4.00 3.68
C ILE A 383 -30.63 -3.44 3.51
N GLU A 384 -31.32 -3.79 2.43
CA GLU A 384 -32.68 -3.33 2.10
C GLU A 384 -32.85 -1.80 2.03
N ILE A 385 -31.79 -1.07 1.70
CA ILE A 385 -31.81 0.40 1.53
C ILE A 385 -31.88 0.74 0.05
N LYS A 386 -32.80 1.64 -0.31
CA LYS A 386 -32.82 2.21 -1.66
C LYS A 386 -31.69 3.21 -1.80
N ILE A 387 -30.96 3.12 -2.91
CA ILE A 387 -30.00 4.14 -3.30
C ILE A 387 -30.79 5.44 -3.52
N PRO A 388 -30.47 6.54 -2.80
CA PRO A 388 -31.28 7.75 -2.84
C PRO A 388 -31.10 8.55 -4.13
N ILE A 389 -30.02 8.30 -4.87
CA ILE A 389 -29.68 8.93 -6.14
C ILE A 389 -29.40 7.87 -7.21
N GLN A 390 -29.25 8.28 -8.48
CA GLN A 390 -28.82 7.35 -9.50
C GLN A 390 -27.41 6.85 -9.17
N ILE A 391 -27.17 5.54 -9.35
CA ILE A 391 -25.87 4.93 -9.02
C ILE A 391 -24.71 5.56 -9.79
N ASP A 392 -24.90 6.00 -11.03
CA ASP A 392 -23.85 6.70 -11.80
C ASP A 392 -23.46 8.04 -11.16
N GLU A 393 -24.45 8.79 -10.69
CA GLU A 393 -24.24 10.04 -9.95
C GLU A 393 -23.55 9.78 -8.60
N LEU A 394 -23.87 8.67 -7.93
CA LEU A 394 -23.20 8.27 -6.71
C LEU A 394 -21.73 7.93 -6.94
N MET A 395 -21.44 7.15 -7.98
CA MET A 395 -20.06 6.80 -8.35
C MET A 395 -19.27 8.07 -8.69
N GLU A 396 -19.81 8.99 -9.50
CA GLU A 396 -19.15 10.26 -9.83
C GLU A 396 -18.86 11.15 -8.60
N ARG A 397 -19.71 11.06 -7.57
CA ARG A 397 -19.47 11.77 -6.30
C ARG A 397 -18.33 11.14 -5.49
N CYS A 398 -18.23 9.81 -5.50
CA CYS A 398 -17.33 9.06 -4.64
C CYS A 398 -15.98 8.70 -5.24
N ASP A 399 -15.93 8.48 -6.55
CA ASP A 399 -14.72 8.25 -7.33
C ASP A 399 -13.98 9.59 -7.51
N ILE A 400 -12.88 9.78 -6.78
CA ILE A 400 -12.18 11.07 -6.69
C ILE A 400 -11.15 11.18 -7.83
N ASP A 401 -10.51 10.06 -8.21
CA ASP A 401 -9.53 10.01 -9.30
C ASP A 401 -10.14 9.74 -10.69
N GLY A 402 -11.41 9.35 -10.75
CA GLY A 402 -12.16 9.13 -11.98
C GLY A 402 -11.80 7.81 -12.67
N ASN A 403 -11.31 6.81 -11.93
CA ASN A 403 -10.91 5.52 -12.50
C ASN A 403 -12.07 4.55 -12.74
N GLY A 404 -13.30 4.91 -12.34
CA GLY A 404 -14.53 4.13 -12.47
C GLY A 404 -14.83 3.22 -11.28
N PHE A 405 -13.99 3.22 -10.26
CA PHE A 405 -14.11 2.44 -9.03
C PHE A 405 -14.02 3.35 -7.81
N ILE A 406 -14.42 2.84 -6.65
CA ILE A 406 -14.16 3.51 -5.36
C ILE A 406 -13.05 2.72 -4.66
N ASP A 407 -11.83 3.26 -4.66
CA ASP A 407 -10.71 2.63 -3.96
C ASP A 407 -10.81 2.81 -2.45
N TYR A 408 -9.99 2.08 -1.70
CA TYR A 408 -10.04 2.06 -0.24
C TYR A 408 -9.99 3.46 0.39
N ASN A 409 -9.01 4.32 0.06
CA ASN A 409 -8.96 5.65 0.67
C ASN A 409 -10.10 6.56 0.21
N GLU A 410 -10.66 6.38 -0.99
CA GLU A 410 -11.84 7.13 -1.43
C GLU A 410 -13.06 6.74 -0.62
N PHE A 411 -13.26 5.43 -0.44
CA PHE A 411 -14.30 4.91 0.44
C PHE A 411 -14.17 5.48 1.85
N ILE A 412 -12.97 5.45 2.45
CA ILE A 412 -12.74 6.07 3.75
C ILE A 412 -13.07 7.57 3.71
N THR A 413 -12.64 8.29 2.68
CA THR A 413 -12.89 9.73 2.53
C THR A 413 -14.37 10.06 2.52
N VAL A 414 -15.18 9.34 1.76
CA VAL A 414 -16.62 9.65 1.61
C VAL A 414 -17.46 9.13 2.77
N THR A 415 -16.98 8.09 3.47
CA THR A 415 -17.72 7.48 4.59
C THR A 415 -17.34 8.00 5.97
N LEU A 416 -16.25 8.76 6.10
CA LEU A 416 -15.80 9.32 7.37
C LEU A 416 -16.81 10.32 7.94
N ASN A 417 -16.96 10.33 9.26
CA ASN A 417 -17.77 11.35 9.94
C ASN A 417 -16.99 12.68 10.04
N TRP A 418 -17.13 13.51 9.02
CA TRP A 418 -16.44 14.79 8.93
C TRP A 418 -16.81 15.81 10.02
N GLU A 419 -17.99 15.71 10.65
CA GLU A 419 -18.33 16.58 11.79
C GLU A 419 -17.39 16.35 12.98
N GLN A 420 -16.92 15.11 13.15
CA GLN A 420 -15.99 14.73 14.22
C GLN A 420 -14.54 14.80 13.75
N SER A 421 -14.28 14.47 12.49
CA SER A 421 -12.91 14.33 11.98
C SER A 421 -12.29 15.63 11.46
N LEU A 422 -13.09 16.62 11.04
CA LEU A 422 -12.61 17.87 10.44
C LEU A 422 -12.20 18.90 11.51
N SER A 423 -11.06 18.67 12.16
CA SER A 423 -10.52 19.60 13.15
C SER A 423 -9.75 20.77 12.51
N LYS A 424 -9.69 21.91 13.20
CA LYS A 424 -8.88 23.06 12.77
C LYS A 424 -7.40 22.70 12.55
N GLN A 425 -6.85 21.81 13.39
CA GLN A 425 -5.46 21.34 13.24
C GLN A 425 -5.26 20.53 11.95
N ARG A 426 -6.23 19.67 11.58
CA ARG A 426 -6.18 18.92 10.32
C ARG A 426 -6.36 19.82 9.11
N LEU A 427 -7.24 20.81 9.20
CA LEU A 427 -7.42 21.83 8.16
C LEU A 427 -6.14 22.63 7.95
N LEU A 428 -5.49 23.07 9.02
CA LEU A 428 -4.22 23.78 8.94
C LEU A 428 -3.13 22.91 8.31
N ALA A 429 -3.00 21.66 8.75
CA ALA A 429 -2.03 20.71 8.18
C ALA A 429 -2.31 20.38 6.70
N ALA A 430 -3.57 20.46 6.26
CA ALA A 430 -3.96 20.33 4.85
C ALA A 430 -3.64 21.59 4.05
N PHE A 431 -3.90 22.78 4.61
CA PHE A 431 -3.56 24.07 4.01
C PHE A 431 -2.06 24.23 3.80
N GLU A 432 -1.24 24.04 4.85
CA GLU A 432 0.23 24.03 4.79
C GLU A 432 0.79 22.96 3.84
N SER A 433 -0.04 21.99 3.49
CA SER A 433 0.30 20.93 2.58
C SER A 433 0.30 21.41 1.11
N TYR A 434 -0.58 22.38 0.81
CA TYR A 434 -0.67 23.08 -0.47
C TYR A 434 0.31 24.27 -0.53
N ASP A 435 0.32 25.12 0.50
CA ASP A 435 1.20 26.31 0.64
C ASP A 435 2.68 25.89 0.81
N LYS A 436 3.43 25.86 -0.30
CA LYS A 436 4.81 25.38 -0.39
C LYS A 436 5.82 26.40 0.06
N ASP A 437 5.56 27.67 -0.23
CA ASP A 437 6.48 28.76 0.10
C ASP A 437 6.24 29.33 1.51
N HIS A 438 5.20 28.83 2.19
CA HIS A 438 4.78 29.27 3.52
C HIS A 438 4.41 30.76 3.54
N SER A 439 3.84 31.25 2.44
CA SER A 439 3.34 32.62 2.31
C SER A 439 2.09 32.88 3.16
N GLY A 440 1.40 31.81 3.60
CA GLY A 440 0.11 31.88 4.29
C GLY A 440 -1.08 31.95 3.32
N LYS A 441 -0.83 31.73 2.03
CA LYS A 441 -1.82 31.71 0.95
C LYS A 441 -1.52 30.57 -0.01
N ILE A 442 -2.55 30.07 -0.68
CA ILE A 442 -2.42 29.04 -1.71
C ILE A 442 -2.63 29.69 -3.07
N THR A 443 -1.63 29.57 -3.93
CA THR A 443 -1.67 30.04 -5.32
C THR A 443 -2.13 28.94 -6.28
N VAL A 444 -2.61 29.33 -7.47
CA VAL A 444 -2.94 28.37 -8.54
C VAL A 444 -1.75 27.48 -8.92
N ASN A 445 -0.53 28.03 -8.91
CA ASN A 445 0.66 27.27 -9.26
C ASN A 445 0.95 26.17 -8.23
N GLU A 446 0.64 26.40 -6.95
CA GLU A 446 0.78 25.38 -5.91
C GLU A 446 -0.30 24.31 -5.99
N LEU A 447 -1.55 24.70 -6.30
CA LEU A 447 -2.62 23.76 -6.60
C LEU A 447 -2.24 22.88 -7.78
N LYS A 448 -1.80 23.48 -8.89
CA LYS A 448 -1.30 22.76 -10.06
C LYS A 448 -0.16 21.83 -9.69
N TRP A 449 0.81 22.30 -8.93
CA TRP A 449 1.95 21.46 -8.58
C TRP A 449 1.54 20.17 -7.84
N LEU A 450 0.51 20.24 -6.99
CA LEU A 450 0.05 19.10 -6.19
C LEU A 450 -1.00 18.24 -6.89
N LEU A 451 -1.89 18.86 -7.66
CA LEU A 451 -3.08 18.21 -8.21
C LEU A 451 -2.97 17.97 -9.72
N ASP A 452 -2.20 18.77 -10.45
CA ASP A 452 -2.03 18.69 -11.91
C ASP A 452 -0.93 17.70 -12.32
N ASP A 453 -1.27 16.88 -13.33
CA ASP A 453 -0.41 15.85 -13.91
C ASP A 453 0.41 16.38 -15.11
N GLY A 454 0.24 17.65 -15.47
CA GLY A 454 1.04 18.33 -16.50
C GLY A 454 0.43 18.30 -17.90
N ASP A 455 -0.91 18.33 -18.00
CA ASP A 455 -1.60 18.55 -19.27
C ASP A 455 -1.65 20.05 -19.60
N GLU A 456 -1.43 20.42 -20.87
CA GLU A 456 -1.16 21.81 -21.27
C GLU A 456 -2.42 22.71 -21.33
N ASP A 457 -3.63 22.17 -21.08
CA ASP A 457 -4.90 22.92 -21.22
C ASP A 457 -5.91 22.68 -20.07
N THR A 458 -5.45 22.72 -18.81
CA THR A 458 -6.30 22.63 -17.60
C THR A 458 -6.59 23.98 -16.94
N ASP A 459 -6.17 25.09 -17.55
CA ASP A 459 -6.24 26.44 -16.96
C ASP A 459 -7.66 26.88 -16.56
N TYR A 460 -8.70 26.39 -17.25
CA TYR A 460 -10.08 26.71 -16.90
C TYR A 460 -10.51 26.08 -15.57
N ILE A 461 -10.01 24.89 -15.24
CA ILE A 461 -10.36 24.16 -14.01
C ILE A 461 -9.87 24.92 -12.78
N TRP A 462 -8.65 25.46 -12.85
CA TRP A 462 -8.07 26.21 -11.74
C TRP A 462 -8.76 27.56 -11.51
N LYS A 463 -9.26 28.17 -12.59
CA LYS A 463 -10.09 29.37 -12.48
C LYS A 463 -11.44 29.07 -11.83
N GLU A 464 -12.10 27.97 -12.21
CA GLU A 464 -13.34 27.53 -11.54
C GLU A 464 -13.12 27.31 -10.04
N ILE A 465 -12.03 26.61 -9.66
CA ILE A 465 -11.69 26.39 -8.24
C ILE A 465 -11.44 27.71 -7.50
N LEU A 466 -10.75 28.68 -8.12
CA LEU A 466 -10.57 30.00 -7.52
C LEU A 466 -11.89 30.74 -7.37
N GLU A 467 -12.73 30.78 -8.42
CA GLU A 467 -14.02 31.47 -8.40
C GLU A 467 -14.97 30.92 -7.30
N GLU A 468 -14.82 29.64 -6.93
CA GLU A 468 -15.58 29.00 -5.86
C GLU A 468 -15.11 29.38 -4.44
N VAL A 469 -13.83 29.73 -4.27
CA VAL A 469 -13.17 29.76 -2.94
C VAL A 469 -12.59 31.14 -2.60
N ASP A 470 -12.02 31.84 -3.58
CA ASP A 470 -11.46 33.19 -3.42
C ASP A 470 -12.59 34.21 -3.26
N LEU A 471 -12.90 34.54 -2.00
CA LEU A 471 -14.00 35.42 -1.65
C LEU A 471 -13.62 36.89 -1.78
N ASN A 472 -12.32 37.18 -1.77
CA ASN A 472 -11.80 38.55 -1.74
C ASN A 472 -11.32 39.02 -3.14
N GLY A 473 -11.14 38.09 -4.08
CA GLY A 473 -10.80 38.33 -5.47
C GLY A 473 -9.33 38.68 -5.69
N ASP A 474 -8.42 38.29 -4.79
CA ASP A 474 -6.98 38.53 -4.92
C ASP A 474 -6.24 37.48 -5.75
N GLY A 475 -6.94 36.43 -6.21
CA GLY A 475 -6.41 35.35 -7.03
C GLY A 475 -5.64 34.30 -6.23
N GLU A 476 -5.71 34.35 -4.90
CA GLU A 476 -5.06 33.44 -3.96
C GLU A 476 -6.10 32.93 -2.95
N ILE A 477 -5.81 31.85 -2.23
CA ILE A 477 -6.72 31.31 -1.20
C ILE A 477 -6.03 31.44 0.16
N ASP A 478 -6.55 32.30 1.03
CA ASP A 478 -6.09 32.39 2.41
C ASP A 478 -6.68 31.27 3.30
N PHE A 479 -6.14 31.11 4.51
CA PHE A 479 -6.60 30.05 5.42
C PHE A 479 -8.09 30.21 5.82
N LEU A 480 -8.60 31.43 5.91
CA LEU A 480 -9.99 31.69 6.30
C LEU A 480 -10.96 31.30 5.18
N GLU A 481 -10.61 31.59 3.93
CA GLU A 481 -11.32 31.16 2.73
C GLU A 481 -11.33 29.64 2.61
N PHE A 482 -10.15 29.01 2.78
CA PHE A 482 -10.02 27.56 2.81
C PHE A 482 -10.87 26.91 3.91
N GLU A 483 -10.83 27.44 5.15
CA GLU A 483 -11.63 26.93 6.28
C GLU A 483 -13.13 27.09 6.01
N LYS A 484 -13.57 28.19 5.40
CA LYS A 484 -14.97 28.40 5.01
C LYS A 484 -15.43 27.39 3.96
N MET A 485 -14.65 27.18 2.90
CA MET A 485 -14.94 26.16 1.88
C MET A 485 -15.09 24.78 2.53
N MET A 486 -14.13 24.40 3.38
CA MET A 486 -14.14 23.08 4.01
C MET A 486 -15.28 22.90 5.02
N THR A 487 -15.71 23.94 5.72
CA THR A 487 -16.79 23.84 6.71
C THR A 487 -18.20 24.01 6.10
N ALA A 488 -18.31 24.48 4.85
CA ALA A 488 -19.60 24.63 4.16
C ALA A 488 -20.35 23.28 4.00
N MET A 489 -19.64 22.19 3.67
CA MET A 489 -20.24 20.84 3.53
C MET A 489 -20.90 20.32 4.82
N LEU A 490 -20.47 20.81 5.99
CA LEU A 490 -21.06 20.41 7.26
C LEU A 490 -22.40 21.11 7.51
N LYS A 491 -22.61 22.29 6.91
CA LYS A 491 -23.84 23.09 7.08
C LYS A 491 -24.96 22.63 6.14
N GLU A 492 -24.64 22.07 4.99
CA GLU A 492 -25.61 21.60 3.98
C GLU A 492 -26.39 20.35 4.44
N LYS A 493 -25.78 19.50 5.29
CA LYS A 493 -26.47 18.37 5.93
C LYS A 493 -27.69 18.77 6.76
N HIS A 494 -27.70 19.96 7.35
CA HIS A 494 -28.83 20.42 8.18
C HIS A 494 -30.06 20.85 7.38
N PHE A 495 -29.93 21.14 6.08
CA PHE A 495 -31.06 21.53 5.23
C PHE A 495 -31.74 20.35 4.53
N SER A 496 -31.11 19.16 4.53
CA SER A 496 -31.64 17.97 3.86
C SER A 496 -32.50 17.06 4.77
N ASN A 497 -32.60 17.38 6.07
CA ASN A 497 -33.31 16.60 7.09
C ASN A 497 -34.61 17.25 7.60
N ASN A 498 -35.17 18.24 6.88
CA ASN A 498 -36.46 18.86 7.19
C ASN A 498 -37.52 18.55 6.14
#